data_AF-F8W4S1-F1
#
_entry.id   AF-F8W4S1-F1
#
_cell.length_a   1.000
_cell.length_b   1.000
_cell.length_c   1.000
_cell.angle_alpha   90.00
_cell.angle_beta   90.00
_cell.angle_gamma   90.00
#
_symmetry.space_group_name_H-M   'P 1'
#
loop_
_entity.id
_entity.type
_entity.pdbx_description
1 polymer ?
#
loop_
_entity_poly.entity_id
_entity_poly.type
_entity_poly.pdbx_seq_one_letter_code
_entity_poly.pdbx_strand_id
1 'polypeptide(L)'
;MALLTAAARLLGTKNASCLVLAARHASASSTNLKDILADLIPKEQARIKTFRQQHGKTVVGQITVDMMYGGMRGMKGLVYETSVLDPDEGIRFRGFSIPECQKLLPKAKGGEEPLPEGLFWLLVTGHIPTEEQVSWLSKEWAKRAALPSHVVTMLDNFPTNLHPMSQLSAAVTALNSE
;
A
#
# COMPACT_ATOMS: atom_id res chain seq x y z
N MET A 1 -46.41 39.23 38.03
CA MET A 1 -45.16 38.45 38.12
C MET A 1 -44.64 38.28 36.69
N ALA A 2 -43.52 38.95 36.39
CA ALA A 2 -42.65 38.85 35.21
C ALA A 2 -43.30 38.73 33.81
N LEU A 3 -43.19 39.78 32.96
CA LEU A 3 -42.13 39.97 31.92
C LEU A 3 -42.24 38.90 30.80
N LEU A 4 -42.21 39.18 29.50
CA LEU A 4 -42.17 40.38 28.68
C LEU A 4 -42.25 39.88 27.21
N THR A 5 -42.94 40.62 26.34
CA THR A 5 -42.60 40.91 24.91
C THR A 5 -42.18 39.76 23.96
N ALA A 6 -42.94 39.49 22.90
CA ALA A 6 -42.97 40.18 21.58
C ALA A 6 -42.16 39.38 20.53
N ALA A 7 -42.84 38.74 19.57
CA ALA A 7 -43.11 39.25 18.23
C ALA A 7 -41.87 39.30 17.32
N ALA A 8 -41.80 38.42 16.32
CA ALA A 8 -41.94 38.77 14.90
C ALA A 8 -41.51 37.61 13.99
N ARG A 9 -42.29 37.45 12.92
CA ARG A 9 -42.13 36.50 11.81
C ARG A 9 -40.87 36.82 10.97
N LEU A 10 -40.21 35.81 10.42
CA LEU A 10 -40.08 35.53 8.97
C LEU A 10 -38.87 34.59 8.69
N LEU A 11 -39.12 33.60 7.83
CA LEU A 11 -38.23 32.87 6.90
C LEU A 11 -36.76 32.61 7.27
N GLY A 12 -36.38 31.32 7.33
CA GLY A 12 -34.98 30.90 7.29
C GLY A 12 -34.80 29.39 7.33
N THR A 13 -34.90 28.75 6.16
CA THR A 13 -34.22 27.51 5.72
C THR A 13 -33.75 26.48 6.76
N LYS A 14 -34.36 25.29 6.70
CA LYS A 14 -33.86 24.02 7.23
C LYS A 14 -32.42 23.76 6.73
N ASN A 15 -31.45 23.62 7.63
CA ASN A 15 -30.13 23.07 7.29
C ASN A 15 -29.88 21.80 8.13
N ALA A 16 -30.45 20.70 7.65
CA ALA A 16 -29.92 19.37 7.95
C ALA A 16 -28.70 19.18 7.04
N SER A 17 -27.50 19.41 7.58
CA SER A 17 -26.27 19.06 6.87
C SER A 17 -26.13 17.54 6.86
N CYS A 18 -26.66 16.97 5.79
CA CYS A 18 -26.44 15.62 5.31
C CYS A 18 -24.94 15.27 5.40
N LEU A 19 -24.58 14.35 6.28
CA LEU A 19 -23.31 13.63 6.19
C LEU A 19 -23.40 12.74 4.95
N VAL A 20 -23.00 13.32 3.82
CA VAL A 20 -22.82 12.62 2.56
C VAL A 20 -21.63 11.68 2.72
N LEU A 21 -21.89 10.43 3.15
CA LEU A 21 -21.02 9.32 2.81
C LEU A 21 -21.10 9.09 1.29
N ALA A 22 -20.31 9.85 0.55
CA ALA A 22 -20.01 9.59 -0.85
C ALA A 22 -18.51 9.55 -1.05
N ALA A 23 -17.87 8.54 -0.46
CA ALA A 23 -16.56 8.09 -0.91
C ALA A 23 -16.74 7.29 -2.21
N ARG A 24 -16.89 8.03 -3.30
CA ARG A 24 -16.45 7.73 -4.68
C ARG A 24 -16.19 6.24 -5.00
N HIS A 25 -17.23 5.52 -5.41
CA HIS A 25 -17.11 4.37 -6.31
C HIS A 25 -16.79 4.85 -7.73
N ALA A 26 -15.57 5.36 -7.95
CA ALA A 26 -15.14 5.87 -9.25
C ALA A 26 -13.70 5.46 -9.56
N SER A 27 -13.48 4.15 -9.70
CA SER A 27 -12.65 3.52 -10.74
C SER A 27 -12.54 2.03 -10.44
N ALA A 28 -13.48 1.22 -10.91
CA ALA A 28 -13.37 -0.25 -10.85
C ALA A 28 -14.06 -0.89 -12.05
N SER A 29 -13.76 -0.43 -13.26
CA SER A 29 -14.08 -1.20 -14.47
C SER A 29 -12.89 -1.97 -15.03
N SER A 30 -11.66 -1.61 -14.67
CA SER A 30 -10.47 -2.32 -15.14
C SER A 30 -9.98 -3.31 -14.09
N THR A 31 -9.67 -4.52 -14.53
CA THR A 31 -8.92 -5.52 -13.76
C THR A 31 -7.41 -5.38 -13.94
N ASN A 32 -6.97 -4.51 -14.87
CA ASN A 32 -5.56 -4.28 -15.17
C ASN A 32 -4.89 -3.38 -14.13
N LEU A 33 -4.01 -3.96 -13.32
CA LEU A 33 -3.27 -3.27 -12.27
C LEU A 33 -2.42 -2.10 -12.78
N LYS A 34 -1.85 -2.22 -13.99
CA LYS A 34 -0.94 -1.19 -14.54
C LYS A 34 -1.70 0.09 -14.90
N ASP A 35 -2.91 -0.04 -15.43
CA ASP A 35 -3.74 1.11 -15.81
C ASP A 35 -4.23 1.86 -14.56
N ILE A 36 -4.66 1.11 -13.54
CA ILE A 36 -5.03 1.69 -12.23
C ILE A 36 -3.85 2.45 -11.62
N LEU A 37 -2.65 1.86 -11.65
CA LEU A 37 -1.46 2.50 -11.12
C LEU A 37 -1.10 3.77 -11.92
N ALA A 38 -1.25 3.76 -13.25
CA ALA A 38 -1.01 4.91 -14.09
C ALA A 38 -1.91 6.12 -13.74
N ASP A 39 -3.15 5.88 -13.31
CA ASP A 39 -4.06 6.93 -12.84
C ASP A 39 -3.72 7.47 -11.44
N LEU A 40 -3.06 6.67 -10.61
CA LEU A 40 -2.72 7.03 -9.22
C LEU A 40 -1.40 7.79 -9.13
N ILE A 41 -0.41 7.44 -9.97
CA ILE A 41 0.93 8.05 -9.94
C ILE A 41 0.89 9.58 -10.04
N PRO A 42 0.16 10.23 -10.98
CA PRO A 42 0.16 11.69 -11.10
C PRO A 42 -0.42 12.38 -9.86
N LYS A 43 -1.39 11.75 -9.18
CA LYS A 43 -2.02 12.29 -7.97
C LYS A 43 -1.02 12.31 -6.81
N GLU A 44 -0.27 11.21 -6.63
CA GLU A 44 0.77 11.13 -5.61
C GLU A 44 1.96 12.04 -5.91
N GLN A 45 2.37 12.16 -7.18
CA GLN A 45 3.40 13.12 -7.59
C GLN A 45 3.01 14.57 -7.24
N ALA A 46 1.76 14.96 -7.53
CA ALA A 46 1.23 16.27 -7.20
C ALA A 46 1.15 16.49 -5.68
N ARG A 47 0.70 15.48 -4.91
CA ARG A 47 0.64 15.52 -3.45
C ARG A 47 2.01 15.77 -2.84
N ILE A 48 3.02 14.98 -3.25
CA ILE A 48 4.40 15.11 -2.75
C ILE A 48 5.00 16.46 -3.14
N LYS A 49 4.76 16.93 -4.37
CA LYS A 49 5.24 18.25 -4.82
C LYS A 49 4.69 19.37 -3.94
N THR A 50 3.39 19.40 -3.70
CA THR A 50 2.74 20.40 -2.84
C THR A 50 3.24 20.29 -1.39
N PHE A 51 3.34 19.07 -0.85
CA PHE A 51 3.85 18.84 0.50
C PHE A 51 5.28 19.36 0.68
N ARG A 52 6.18 19.11 -0.28
CA ARG A 52 7.55 19.62 -0.25
C ARG A 52 7.63 21.13 -0.43
N GLN A 53 6.73 21.75 -1.19
CA GLN A 53 6.66 23.21 -1.30
C GLN A 53 6.33 23.86 0.04
N GLN A 54 5.45 23.24 0.84
CA GLN A 54 5.03 23.75 2.13
C GLN A 54 6.00 23.40 3.26
N HIS A 55 6.53 22.18 3.27
CA HIS A 55 7.27 21.62 4.41
C HIS A 55 8.69 21.17 4.08
N GLY A 56 9.22 21.48 2.90
CA GLY A 56 10.56 21.02 2.48
C GLY A 56 11.72 21.51 3.35
N LYS A 57 11.52 22.55 4.16
CA LYS A 57 12.50 23.06 5.14
C LYS A 57 12.17 22.68 6.58
N THR A 58 11.10 21.92 6.81
CA THR A 58 10.70 21.50 8.16
C THR A 58 11.71 20.48 8.69
N VAL A 59 12.27 20.77 9.88
CA VAL A 59 13.20 19.87 10.56
C VAL A 59 12.41 18.70 11.18
N VAL A 60 12.79 17.46 10.86
CA VAL A 60 12.09 16.23 11.32
C VAL A 60 12.85 15.46 12.42
N GLY A 61 14.06 15.93 12.77
CA GLY A 61 14.95 15.36 13.77
C GLY A 61 16.31 16.06 13.76
N GLN A 62 17.14 15.74 14.75
CA GLN A 62 18.53 16.18 14.82
C GLN A 62 19.46 15.02 14.45
N ILE A 63 20.68 15.34 14.01
CA ILE A 63 21.72 14.34 13.74
C ILE A 63 22.82 14.51 14.80
N THR A 64 23.13 13.44 15.53
CA THR A 64 24.20 13.43 16.54
C THR A 64 25.33 12.50 16.12
N VAL A 65 26.50 12.64 16.74
CA VAL A 65 27.67 11.79 16.50
C VAL A 65 27.35 10.32 16.78
N ASP A 66 26.63 10.03 17.86
CA ASP A 66 26.22 8.66 18.21
C ASP A 66 25.33 8.02 17.13
N MET A 67 24.45 8.79 16.50
CA MET A 67 23.61 8.27 15.41
C MET A 67 24.44 7.91 14.17
N MET A 68 25.52 8.66 13.90
CA MET A 68 26.44 8.39 12.79
C MET A 68 27.22 7.10 13.02
N TYR A 69 27.81 6.92 14.20
CA TYR A 69 28.54 5.69 14.55
C TYR A 69 27.62 4.48 14.82
N GLY A 70 26.38 4.73 15.24
CA GLY A 70 25.38 3.72 15.54
C GLY A 70 24.57 3.23 14.33
N GLY A 71 24.98 3.57 13.11
CA GLY A 71 24.31 3.12 11.88
C GLY A 71 22.91 3.70 11.69
N MET A 72 22.75 5.02 11.83
CA MET A 72 21.49 5.77 11.65
C MET A 72 20.37 5.42 12.65
N ARG A 73 20.71 4.85 13.81
CA ARG A 73 19.71 4.53 14.86
C ARG A 73 18.95 5.79 15.28
N GLY A 74 17.63 5.77 15.12
CA GLY A 74 16.74 6.88 15.48
C GLY A 74 16.68 8.02 14.45
N MET A 75 17.39 7.92 13.32
CA MET A 75 17.33 8.90 12.25
C MET A 75 16.22 8.58 11.25
N LYS A 76 15.37 9.57 10.95
CA LYS A 76 14.39 9.49 9.85
C LYS A 76 15.10 9.75 8.52
N GLY A 77 15.54 8.69 7.84
CA GLY A 77 16.43 8.78 6.67
C GLY A 77 15.80 8.48 5.31
N LEU A 78 14.64 7.82 5.25
CA LEU A 78 13.98 7.46 3.99
C LEU A 78 12.46 7.59 4.07
N VAL A 79 11.84 7.72 2.89
CA VAL A 79 10.38 7.67 2.72
C VAL A 79 10.02 6.31 2.16
N TYR A 80 9.11 5.59 2.82
CA TYR A 80 8.64 4.27 2.42
C TYR A 80 7.12 4.20 2.63
N GLU A 81 6.36 4.08 1.54
CA GLU A 81 4.91 4.40 1.51
C GLU A 81 3.98 3.18 1.69
N THR A 82 4.50 1.96 1.55
CA THR A 82 3.65 0.74 1.49
C THR A 82 3.19 0.27 2.86
N SER A 83 3.99 0.48 3.90
CA SER A 83 3.68 0.06 5.26
C SER A 83 4.30 0.97 6.32
N VAL A 84 3.64 1.06 7.47
CA VAL A 84 4.10 1.83 8.64
C VAL A 84 3.84 1.00 9.89
N LEU A 85 4.80 0.99 10.81
CA LEU A 85 4.66 0.34 12.11
C LEU A 85 3.92 1.27 13.06
N ASP A 86 2.73 0.86 13.49
CA ASP A 86 1.98 1.46 14.58
C ASP A 86 2.53 0.93 15.93
N PRO A 87 2.84 1.78 16.91
CA PRO A 87 3.38 1.34 18.19
C PRO A 87 2.41 0.48 19.01
N ASP A 88 1.10 0.62 18.80
CA ASP A 88 0.07 -0.07 19.59
C ASP A 88 -0.55 -1.25 18.82
N GLU A 89 -0.77 -1.09 17.51
CA GLU A 89 -1.46 -2.10 16.68
C GLU A 89 -0.52 -2.91 15.78
N GLY A 90 0.77 -2.59 15.76
CA GLY A 90 1.77 -3.29 14.94
C GLY A 90 1.79 -2.82 13.49
N ILE A 91 2.22 -3.69 12.58
CA ILE A 91 2.44 -3.29 11.18
C ILE A 91 1.10 -3.05 10.46
N ARG A 92 1.01 -1.91 9.77
CA ARG A 92 -0.12 -1.57 8.90
C ARG A 92 0.30 -1.55 7.44
N PHE A 93 -0.50 -2.14 6.56
CA PHE A 93 -0.33 -2.13 5.11
C PHE A 93 -1.26 -1.08 4.51
N ARG A 94 -0.70 0.01 4.00
CA ARG A 94 -1.49 1.15 3.47
C ARG A 94 -2.60 1.65 4.42
N GLY A 95 -2.35 1.59 5.73
CA GLY A 95 -3.29 1.99 6.78
C GLY A 95 -4.14 0.87 7.37
N PHE A 96 -4.18 -0.30 6.74
CA PHE A 96 -4.92 -1.47 7.24
C PHE A 96 -4.05 -2.32 8.17
N SER A 97 -4.56 -2.64 9.36
CA SER A 97 -3.95 -3.60 10.28
C SER A 97 -4.05 -5.05 9.75
N ILE A 98 -3.26 -5.97 10.30
CA ILE A 98 -3.32 -7.40 9.92
C ILE A 98 -4.74 -7.98 10.09
N PRO A 99 -5.47 -7.76 11.21
CA PRO A 99 -6.84 -8.25 11.35
C PRO A 99 -7.81 -7.69 10.30
N GLU A 100 -7.65 -6.41 9.93
CA GLU A 100 -8.46 -5.80 8.87
C GLU A 100 -8.13 -6.42 7.50
N CYS A 101 -6.85 -6.67 7.21
CA CYS A 101 -6.44 -7.37 6.00
C CYS A 101 -7.02 -8.78 5.93
N GLN A 102 -6.98 -9.56 7.02
CA GLN A 102 -7.58 -10.90 7.06
C GLN A 102 -9.09 -10.87 6.81
N LYS A 103 -9.78 -9.82 7.27
CA LYS A 103 -11.22 -9.67 7.07
C LYS A 103 -11.56 -9.23 5.64
N LEU A 104 -10.84 -8.25 5.10
CA LEU A 104 -11.20 -7.54 3.87
C LEU A 104 -10.57 -8.12 2.60
N LEU A 105 -9.40 -8.74 2.69
CA LEU A 105 -8.73 -9.28 1.50
C LEU A 105 -9.46 -10.54 0.99
N PRO A 106 -9.59 -10.69 -0.34
CA PRO A 106 -10.13 -11.90 -0.95
C PRO A 106 -9.36 -13.16 -0.54
N LYS A 107 -10.09 -14.26 -0.43
CA LYS A 107 -9.59 -15.58 0.00
C LYS A 107 -9.72 -16.58 -1.14
N ALA A 108 -8.98 -17.68 -1.05
CA ALA A 108 -9.18 -18.81 -1.96
C ALA A 108 -10.59 -19.41 -1.77
N LYS A 109 -11.13 -20.03 -2.82
CA LYS A 109 -12.41 -20.74 -2.72
C LYS A 109 -12.31 -21.88 -1.70
N GLY A 110 -13.05 -21.77 -0.61
CA GLY A 110 -13.00 -22.73 0.51
C GLY A 110 -11.82 -22.54 1.46
N GLY A 111 -11.02 -21.48 1.30
CA GLY A 111 -9.95 -21.10 2.21
C GLY A 111 -10.35 -19.96 3.13
N GLU A 112 -9.69 -19.89 4.29
CA GLU A 112 -9.92 -18.86 5.31
C GLU A 112 -8.84 -17.78 5.35
N GLU A 113 -7.68 -18.04 4.72
CA GLU A 113 -6.54 -17.11 4.71
C GLU A 113 -6.57 -16.15 3.50
N PRO A 114 -6.12 -14.90 3.68
CA PRO A 114 -6.08 -13.90 2.62
C PRO A 114 -5.03 -14.24 1.56
N LEU A 115 -5.35 -14.01 0.29
CA LEU A 115 -4.44 -14.28 -0.82
C LEU A 115 -3.29 -13.26 -0.93
N PRO A 116 -2.03 -13.69 -1.11
CA PRO A 116 -0.89 -12.80 -1.30
C PRO A 116 -1.05 -11.84 -2.50
N GLU A 117 -1.74 -12.27 -3.55
CA GLU A 117 -2.14 -11.43 -4.69
C GLU A 117 -2.92 -10.20 -4.22
N GLY A 118 -3.86 -10.39 -3.31
CA GLY A 118 -4.67 -9.31 -2.77
C GLY A 118 -3.84 -8.33 -1.94
N LEU A 119 -2.91 -8.86 -1.15
CA LEU A 119 -1.96 -8.03 -0.40
C LEU A 119 -1.05 -7.23 -1.35
N PHE A 120 -0.49 -7.84 -2.39
CA PHE A 120 0.33 -7.14 -3.37
C PHE A 120 -0.45 -5.99 -4.03
N TRP A 121 -1.69 -6.25 -4.42
CA TRP A 121 -2.57 -5.21 -4.97
C TRP A 121 -2.78 -4.05 -4.00
N LEU A 122 -3.06 -4.35 -2.73
CA LEU A 122 -3.20 -3.34 -1.68
C LEU A 122 -1.92 -2.50 -1.57
N LEU A 123 -0.74 -3.13 -1.50
CA LEU A 123 0.53 -2.41 -1.35
C LEU A 123 0.82 -1.50 -2.56
N VAL A 124 0.50 -1.94 -3.78
CA VAL A 124 0.72 -1.18 -5.00
C VAL A 124 -0.26 -0.01 -5.12
N THR A 125 -1.54 -0.22 -4.84
CA THR A 125 -2.61 0.74 -5.16
C THR A 125 -3.14 1.54 -3.97
N GLY A 126 -2.99 1.04 -2.74
CA GLY A 126 -3.65 1.58 -1.56
C GLY A 126 -5.12 1.17 -1.42
N HIS A 127 -5.66 0.33 -2.31
CA HIS A 127 -7.06 -0.08 -2.32
C HIS A 127 -7.23 -1.58 -2.09
N ILE A 128 -8.30 -1.98 -1.42
CA ILE A 128 -8.69 -3.39 -1.28
C ILE A 128 -9.20 -3.90 -2.64
N PRO A 129 -8.62 -4.97 -3.21
CA PRO A 129 -9.05 -5.49 -4.50
C PRO A 129 -10.35 -6.28 -4.42
N THR A 130 -11.05 -6.38 -5.56
CA THR A 130 -12.17 -7.32 -5.74
C THR A 130 -11.68 -8.74 -6.05
N GLU A 131 -12.57 -9.73 -5.98
CA GLU A 131 -12.25 -11.12 -6.33
C GLU A 131 -11.79 -11.26 -7.79
N GLU A 132 -12.39 -10.49 -8.71
CA GLU A 132 -12.01 -10.51 -10.13
C GLU A 132 -10.62 -9.93 -10.37
N GLN A 133 -10.24 -8.89 -9.61
CA GLN A 133 -8.91 -8.29 -9.67
C GLN A 133 -7.84 -9.25 -9.15
N VAL A 134 -8.14 -9.95 -8.04
CA VAL A 134 -7.25 -11.00 -7.51
C VAL A 134 -7.14 -12.16 -8.49
N SER A 135 -8.26 -12.63 -9.06
CA SER A 135 -8.27 -13.69 -10.08
C SER A 135 -7.47 -13.32 -11.33
N TRP A 136 -7.57 -12.06 -11.77
CA TRP A 136 -6.78 -11.53 -12.87
C TRP A 136 -5.28 -11.56 -12.54
N LEU A 137 -4.90 -11.13 -11.33
CA LEU A 137 -3.51 -11.08 -10.89
C LEU A 137 -2.91 -12.49 -10.77
N SER A 138 -3.63 -13.46 -10.19
CA SER A 138 -3.18 -14.86 -10.12
C SER A 138 -2.93 -15.43 -11.53
N LYS A 139 -3.79 -15.13 -12.51
CA LYS A 139 -3.59 -15.54 -13.90
C LYS A 139 -2.38 -14.87 -14.53
N GLU A 140 -2.14 -13.59 -14.25
CA GLU A 140 -0.96 -12.88 -14.76
C GLU A 140 0.34 -13.44 -14.18
N TRP A 141 0.38 -13.75 -12.89
CA TRP A 141 1.56 -14.39 -12.28
C TRP A 141 1.82 -15.78 -12.86
N ALA A 142 0.77 -16.60 -13.02
CA ALA A 142 0.90 -17.92 -13.63
C ALA A 142 1.45 -17.86 -15.07
N LYS A 143 1.00 -16.89 -15.88
CA LYS A 143 1.51 -16.68 -17.25
C LYS A 143 2.98 -16.25 -17.28
N ARG A 144 3.46 -15.54 -16.26
CA ARG A 144 4.80 -14.95 -16.19
C ARG A 144 5.81 -15.81 -15.41
N ALA A 145 5.42 -17.01 -14.98
CA ALA A 145 6.22 -17.87 -14.12
C ALA A 145 7.29 -18.72 -14.84
N ALA A 146 7.47 -18.54 -16.16
CA ALA A 146 8.45 -19.30 -16.92
C ALA A 146 9.89 -18.92 -16.53
N LEU A 147 10.77 -19.92 -16.39
CA LEU A 147 12.20 -19.72 -16.14
C LEU A 147 13.01 -20.05 -17.40
N PRO A 148 14.00 -19.23 -17.78
CA PRO A 148 14.88 -19.55 -18.90
C PRO A 148 15.77 -20.76 -18.55
N SER A 149 16.11 -21.56 -19.57
CA SER A 149 16.80 -22.86 -19.39
C SER A 149 18.15 -22.75 -18.67
N HIS A 150 18.87 -21.64 -18.86
CA HIS A 150 20.15 -21.42 -18.21
C HIS A 150 20.02 -21.23 -16.68
N VAL A 151 18.93 -20.64 -16.19
CA VAL A 151 18.67 -20.49 -14.74
C VAL A 151 18.32 -21.84 -14.11
N VAL A 152 17.48 -22.64 -14.78
CA VAL A 152 17.15 -24.00 -14.32
C VAL A 152 18.42 -24.86 -14.23
N THR A 153 19.22 -24.85 -15.30
CA THR A 153 20.50 -25.57 -15.34
C THR A 153 21.46 -25.09 -14.25
N MET A 154 21.52 -23.79 -13.96
CA MET A 154 22.38 -23.26 -12.90
C MET A 154 21.92 -23.74 -11.52
N LEU A 155 20.61 -23.72 -11.25
CA LEU A 155 20.04 -24.18 -9.98
C LEU A 155 20.33 -25.67 -9.73
N ASP A 156 20.12 -26.52 -10.74
CA ASP A 156 20.34 -27.96 -10.63
C ASP A 156 21.81 -28.33 -10.41
N ASN A 157 22.74 -27.46 -10.84
CA ASN A 157 24.18 -27.67 -10.72
C ASN A 157 24.78 -27.08 -9.44
N PHE A 158 24.00 -26.39 -8.59
CA PHE A 158 24.53 -25.90 -7.32
C PHE A 158 24.88 -27.07 -6.40
N PRO A 159 26.04 -27.04 -5.72
CA PRO A 159 26.38 -28.07 -4.77
C PRO A 159 25.49 -27.95 -3.53
N THR A 160 25.18 -29.08 -2.89
CA THR A 160 24.24 -29.15 -1.74
C THR A 160 24.73 -28.40 -0.50
N ASN A 161 26.03 -28.08 -0.42
CA ASN A 161 26.60 -27.26 0.66
C ASN A 161 26.44 -25.75 0.43
N LEU A 162 26.02 -25.31 -0.76
CA LEU A 162 25.75 -23.90 -1.02
C LEU A 162 24.45 -23.50 -0.32
N HIS A 163 24.55 -22.49 0.55
CA HIS A 163 23.41 -22.04 1.33
C HIS A 163 22.22 -21.62 0.43
N PRO A 164 20.97 -21.99 0.76
CA PRO A 164 19.81 -21.70 -0.08
C PRO A 164 19.64 -20.20 -0.43
N MET A 165 19.99 -19.29 0.49
CA MET A 165 19.96 -17.85 0.20
C MET A 165 20.99 -17.42 -0.86
N SER A 166 22.15 -18.09 -0.92
CA SER A 166 23.16 -17.83 -1.95
C SER A 166 22.67 -18.34 -3.31
N GLN A 167 22.03 -19.52 -3.34
CA GLN A 167 21.40 -20.06 -4.54
C GLN A 167 20.31 -19.12 -5.06
N LEU A 168 19.39 -18.68 -4.18
CA LEU A 168 18.33 -17.73 -4.50
C LEU A 168 18.89 -16.41 -5.05
N SER A 169 19.87 -15.80 -4.36
CA SER A 169 20.47 -14.54 -4.79
C SER A 169 21.15 -14.66 -6.15
N ALA A 170 21.88 -15.76 -6.39
CA ALA A 170 22.55 -15.99 -7.67
C ALA A 170 21.54 -16.21 -8.81
N ALA A 171 20.50 -17.02 -8.56
CA ALA A 171 19.42 -17.28 -9.53
C ALA A 171 18.63 -16.01 -9.87
N VAL A 172 18.26 -15.21 -8.88
CA VAL A 172 17.59 -13.91 -9.10
C VAL A 172 18.49 -12.94 -9.87
N THR A 173 19.80 -12.96 -9.63
CA THR A 173 20.75 -12.15 -10.42
C THR A 173 20.82 -12.62 -11.88
N ALA A 174 20.83 -13.93 -12.12
CA ALA A 174 20.85 -14.50 -13.47
C ALA A 174 19.56 -14.22 -14.25
N LEU A 175 18.40 -14.14 -13.57
CA LEU A 175 17.11 -13.79 -14.19
C LEU A 175 17.05 -12.37 -14.79
N ASN A 176 18.06 -11.52 -14.58
CA ASN A 176 18.18 -10.20 -15.24
C ASN A 176 18.48 -10.28 -16.76
N SER A 177 18.64 -11.47 -17.33
CA SER A 177 18.73 -11.63 -18.78
C SER A 177 17.39 -11.40 -19.51
N GLU A 178 16.28 -11.42 -18.78
CA GLU A 178 14.90 -11.27 -19.28
C GLU A 178 14.38 -9.84 -19.12
#